data_AF-A0A820QQB2-F1
#
_entry.id   AF-A0A820QQB2-F1
#
_cell.length_a   1.000
_cell.length_b   1.000
_cell.length_c   1.000
_cell.angle_alpha   90.00
_cell.angle_beta   90.00
_cell.angle_gamma   90.00
#
_symmetry.space_group_name_H-M   'P 1'
#
loop_
_entity.id
_entity.type
_entity.pdbx_description
1 polymer ?
#
loop_
_entity_poly.entity_id
_entity_poly.type
_entity_poly.pdbx_seq_one_letter_code
_entity_poly.pdbx_strand_id
1 'polypeptide(L)'
;KGTFSARNKPISSTNFLQDILEKAILRFCPARRPNILLSTYTECNVHSLCNTATIDFELPGKQKLGVGDLNIPWFKFNLNRILTESNRTVRVINARFVHDAFEPKLAATQRTYLYRFL
;
A
#
# COMPACT_ATOMS: atom_id res chain seq x y z
N LYS A 1 26.20 -8.15 35.66
CA LYS A 1 25.04 -9.05 35.40
C LYS A 1 23.79 -8.17 35.33
N GLY A 2 23.52 -7.56 34.18
CA GLY A 2 22.37 -6.69 33.97
C GLY A 2 21.24 -7.48 33.32
N THR A 3 20.08 -7.52 33.96
CA THR A 3 18.88 -8.21 33.49
C THR A 3 18.21 -7.38 32.41
N PHE A 4 18.34 -7.80 31.14
CA PHE A 4 17.53 -7.29 30.04
C PHE A 4 16.09 -7.83 30.17
N SER A 5 15.25 -7.12 30.93
CA SER A 5 13.80 -7.23 30.82
C SER A 5 13.34 -6.34 29.67
N ALA A 6 13.49 -6.82 28.44
CA ALA A 6 12.82 -6.26 27.27
C ALA A 6 11.62 -7.14 26.96
N ARG A 7 10.45 -6.63 27.36
CA ARG A 7 9.13 -7.21 27.18
C ARG A 7 8.96 -7.76 25.77
N ASN A 8 8.65 -9.05 25.65
CA ASN A 8 7.95 -9.62 24.50
C ASN A 8 6.55 -8.99 24.40
N LYS A 9 6.48 -7.75 23.93
CA LYS A 9 5.28 -7.23 23.28
C LYS A 9 5.46 -7.55 21.79
N PRO A 10 4.55 -8.28 21.12
CA PRO A 10 4.52 -8.20 19.67
C PRO A 10 4.35 -6.72 19.33
N ILE A 11 5.17 -6.18 18.42
CA ILE A 11 5.02 -4.81 17.91
C ILE A 11 3.70 -4.78 17.13
N SER A 12 2.59 -4.66 17.85
CA SER A 12 1.24 -4.48 17.32
C SER A 12 1.01 -3.02 16.95
N SER A 13 2.00 -2.39 16.29
CA SER A 13 1.99 -0.95 16.01
C SER A 13 2.79 -0.62 14.75
N THR A 14 2.49 -1.25 13.64
CA THR A 14 3.15 -0.93 12.38
C THR A 14 2.27 0.00 11.55
N ASN A 15 2.56 1.31 11.66
CA ASN A 15 2.05 2.36 10.77
C ASN A 15 2.80 2.35 9.43
N PHE A 16 3.23 1.19 8.94
CA PHE A 16 3.89 1.09 7.65
C PHE A 16 2.88 1.31 6.53
N LEU A 17 3.34 1.91 5.43
CA LEU A 17 2.51 2.18 4.26
C LEU A 17 1.84 0.90 3.73
N GLN A 18 2.59 -0.20 3.70
CA GLN A 18 2.09 -1.52 3.28
C GLN A 18 0.91 -1.97 4.15
N ASP A 19 1.07 -1.96 5.48
CA ASP A 19 0.02 -2.37 6.41
C ASP A 19 -1.22 -1.47 6.34
N ILE A 20 -1.01 -0.17 6.13
CA ILE A 20 -2.10 0.81 5.96
C ILE A 20 -2.90 0.49 4.71
N LEU A 21 -2.21 0.27 3.58
CA LEU A 21 -2.87 -0.07 2.32
C LEU A 21 -3.57 -1.42 2.41
N GLU A 22 -2.93 -2.43 2.99
CA GLU A 22 -3.50 -3.76 3.18
C GLU A 22 -4.79 -3.71 3.99
N LYS A 23 -4.79 -3.05 5.16
CA LYS A 23 -5.99 -2.87 5.98
C LYS A 23 -7.10 -2.14 5.24
N ALA A 24 -6.74 -1.15 4.42
CA ALA A 24 -7.71 -0.41 3.62
C ALA A 24 -8.32 -1.29 2.50
N ILE A 25 -7.52 -2.12 1.84
CA ILE A 25 -7.98 -3.03 0.79
C ILE A 25 -8.84 -4.15 1.37
N LEU A 26 -8.55 -4.65 2.58
CA LEU A 26 -9.37 -5.64 3.26
C LEU A 26 -10.82 -5.18 3.47
N ARG A 27 -11.09 -3.86 3.53
CA ARG A 27 -12.47 -3.32 3.60
C ARG A 27 -13.27 -3.48 2.30
N PHE A 28 -12.63 -3.85 1.20
CA PHE A 28 -13.33 -4.25 -0.03
C PHE A 28 -13.72 -5.74 -0.02
N CYS A 29 -13.50 -6.44 1.11
CA CYS A 29 -13.79 -7.86 1.30
C CYS A 29 -13.20 -8.74 0.19
N PRO A 30 -11.89 -8.65 -0.11
CA PRO A 30 -11.30 -9.50 -1.13
C PRO A 30 -11.39 -10.99 -0.74
N ALA A 31 -11.47 -11.87 -1.74
CA ALA A 31 -11.56 -13.32 -1.52
C ALA A 31 -10.30 -13.91 -0.86
N ARG A 32 -9.16 -13.22 -1.01
CA ARG A 32 -7.86 -13.59 -0.45
C ARG A 32 -7.17 -12.35 0.12
N ARG A 33 -6.13 -12.58 0.93
CA ARG A 33 -5.26 -11.52 1.44
C ARG A 33 -4.59 -10.81 0.25
N PRO A 34 -4.67 -9.47 0.16
CA PRO A 34 -4.10 -8.75 -0.96
C PRO A 34 -2.56 -8.80 -0.91
N ASN A 35 -1.94 -8.95 -2.07
CA ASN A 35 -0.49 -8.84 -2.21
C ASN A 35 -0.14 -7.41 -2.62
N ILE A 36 0.78 -6.77 -1.90
CA ILE A 36 1.18 -5.38 -2.17
C ILE A 36 2.69 -5.33 -2.31
N LEU A 37 3.16 -4.89 -3.48
CA LEU A 37 4.58 -4.68 -3.73
C LEU A 37 4.84 -3.19 -3.92
N LEU A 38 5.66 -2.62 -3.03
CA LEU A 38 6.09 -1.22 -3.15
C LEU A 38 7.30 -1.12 -4.08
N SER A 39 7.35 -0.06 -4.90
CA SER A 39 8.54 0.25 -5.70
C SER A 39 9.75 0.58 -4.83
N THR A 40 9.52 1.12 -3.64
CA THR A 40 10.56 1.52 -2.68
C THR A 40 10.01 1.45 -1.26
N TYR A 41 10.84 0.96 -0.33
CA TYR A 41 10.60 1.11 1.10
C TYR A 41 11.21 2.42 1.59
N THR A 42 10.44 3.21 2.32
CA THR A 42 10.93 4.43 2.97
C THR A 42 11.19 4.16 4.44
N GLU A 43 12.27 4.71 4.96
CA GLU A 43 12.56 4.69 6.40
C GLU A 43 11.54 5.52 7.18
N CYS A 44 11.52 5.33 8.49
CA CYS A 44 10.68 6.10 9.39
C CYS A 44 10.92 7.61 9.20
N ASN A 45 9.83 8.38 9.17
CA ASN A 45 9.83 9.84 8.98
C ASN A 45 10.27 10.35 7.60
N VAL A 46 10.55 9.47 6.63
CA VAL A 46 10.74 9.89 5.23
C VAL A 46 9.40 9.97 4.52
N HIS A 47 9.09 11.14 3.95
CA HIS A 47 7.87 11.34 3.18
C HIS A 47 7.99 10.79 1.75
N SER A 48 6.89 10.27 1.22
CA SER A 48 6.76 9.86 -0.17
C SER A 48 5.76 10.77 -0.89
N LEU A 49 6.20 11.47 -1.93
CA LEU A 49 5.31 12.29 -2.77
C LEU A 49 4.55 11.42 -3.78
N CYS A 50 5.29 10.56 -4.50
CA CYS A 50 4.77 9.74 -5.60
C CYS A 50 5.32 8.31 -5.54
N ASN A 51 5.25 7.65 -4.38
CA ASN A 51 5.62 6.22 -4.31
C ASN A 51 4.58 5.38 -5.07
N THR A 52 5.05 4.44 -5.87
CA THR A 52 4.21 3.53 -6.64
C THR A 52 4.17 2.14 -6.00
N ALA A 53 3.00 1.49 -6.08
CA ALA A 53 2.80 0.14 -5.60
C ALA A 53 1.95 -0.65 -6.61
N THR A 54 2.22 -1.95 -6.73
CA THR A 54 1.26 -2.89 -7.32
C THR A 54 0.44 -3.53 -6.22
N ILE A 55 -0.81 -3.82 -6.55
CA ILE A 55 -1.77 -4.44 -5.64
C ILE A 55 -2.46 -5.54 -6.41
N ASP A 56 -2.30 -6.78 -5.95
CA ASP A 56 -3.00 -7.93 -6.48
C ASP A 56 -4.06 -8.36 -5.46
N PHE A 57 -5.32 -8.37 -5.89
CA PHE A 57 -6.42 -8.87 -5.07
C PHE A 57 -7.55 -9.41 -5.93
N GLU A 58 -8.33 -10.31 -5.35
CA GLU A 58 -9.47 -10.96 -5.99
C GLU A 58 -10.75 -10.43 -5.32
N LEU A 59 -11.73 -9.96 -6.10
CA LEU A 59 -13.05 -9.64 -5.56
C LEU A 59 -13.86 -10.93 -5.31
N PRO A 60 -14.80 -10.94 -4.34
CA PRO A 60 -15.69 -12.07 -4.13
C PRO A 60 -16.37 -12.51 -5.42
N GLY A 61 -16.29 -13.80 -5.75
CA GLY A 61 -16.91 -14.37 -6.95
C GLY A 61 -16.14 -14.14 -8.26
N LYS A 62 -14.96 -13.49 -8.24
CA LYS A 62 -14.07 -13.36 -9.41
C LYS A 62 -12.65 -13.77 -9.07
N GLN A 63 -12.12 -14.78 -9.76
CA GLN A 63 -10.74 -15.27 -9.56
C GLN A 63 -9.67 -14.28 -10.05
N LYS A 64 -9.98 -13.38 -10.99
CA LYS A 64 -9.07 -12.33 -11.47
C LYS A 64 -9.87 -11.08 -11.84
N LEU A 65 -9.27 -9.91 -11.63
CA LEU A 65 -9.81 -8.62 -12.07
C LEU A 65 -9.16 -8.23 -13.40
N GLY A 66 -9.91 -8.32 -14.48
CA GLY A 66 -9.49 -7.83 -15.79
C GLY A 66 -9.83 -6.34 -16.01
N VAL A 67 -9.34 -5.82 -17.13
CA VAL A 67 -9.71 -4.48 -17.63
C VAL A 67 -11.21 -4.48 -17.93
N GLY A 68 -12.00 -3.84 -17.06
CA GLY A 68 -13.47 -3.78 -17.14
C GLY A 68 -14.20 -4.35 -15.92
N ASP A 69 -13.53 -5.18 -15.10
CA ASP A 69 -14.15 -5.79 -13.90
C ASP A 69 -14.16 -4.87 -12.68
N LEU A 70 -13.21 -3.93 -12.62
CA LEU A 70 -13.08 -2.94 -11.56
C LEU A 70 -13.05 -1.54 -12.17
N ASN A 71 -13.99 -0.69 -11.76
CA ASN A 71 -13.98 0.72 -12.08
C ASN A 71 -12.87 1.41 -11.26
N ILE A 72 -11.75 1.70 -11.92
CA ILE A 72 -10.55 2.30 -11.30
C ILE A 72 -10.84 3.65 -10.61
N PRO A 73 -11.57 4.60 -11.24
CA PRO A 73 -12.02 5.81 -10.56
C PRO A 73 -12.80 5.55 -9.26
N TRP A 74 -13.76 4.63 -9.30
CA TRP A 74 -14.55 4.24 -8.11
C TRP A 74 -13.67 3.61 -7.03
N PHE A 75 -12.76 2.72 -7.42
CA PHE A 75 -11.82 2.07 -6.50
C PHE A 75 -10.94 3.10 -5.79
N LYS A 76 -10.31 3.99 -6.57
CA LYS A 76 -9.48 5.08 -6.03
C LYS A 76 -10.26 5.97 -5.07
N PHE A 77 -11.49 6.36 -5.44
CA PHE A 77 -12.34 7.20 -4.61
C PHE A 77 -12.65 6.53 -3.26
N ASN A 78 -13.11 5.26 -3.29
CA ASN A 78 -13.45 4.52 -2.08
C ASN A 78 -12.22 4.23 -1.21
N LEU A 79 -11.08 3.90 -1.82
CA LEU A 79 -9.85 3.63 -1.09
C LEU A 79 -9.36 4.89 -0.35
N ASN A 80 -9.40 6.06 -1.00
CA ASN A 80 -9.08 7.33 -0.35
C ASN A 80 -10.07 7.70 0.76
N ARG A 81 -11.37 7.41 0.56
CA ARG A 81 -12.38 7.60 1.60
C ARG A 81 -12.07 6.74 2.83
N ILE A 82 -11.78 5.46 2.63
CA ILE A 82 -11.40 4.51 3.69
C ILE A 82 -10.16 4.98 4.45
N LEU A 83 -9.12 5.44 3.75
CA LEU A 83 -7.89 5.95 4.35
C LEU A 83 -8.17 7.20 5.20
N THR A 84 -9.04 8.09 4.72
CA THR A 84 -9.44 9.32 5.41
C THR A 84 -10.26 9.01 6.67
N GLU A 85 -11.26 8.13 6.57
CA GLU A 85 -12.06 7.65 7.71
C GLU A 85 -11.19 6.98 8.78
N SER A 86 -10.09 6.32 8.37
CA SER A 86 -9.14 5.67 9.26
C SER A 86 -8.08 6.63 9.84
N ASN A 87 -8.28 7.95 9.67
CA ASN A 87 -7.38 9.03 10.08
C ASN A 87 -5.93 8.83 9.60
N ARG A 88 -5.76 8.37 8.35
CA ARG A 88 -4.45 8.18 7.71
C ARG A 88 -4.12 9.36 6.81
N THR A 89 -2.86 9.77 6.82
CA THR A 89 -2.33 10.87 6.00
C THR A 89 -1.86 10.39 4.60
N VAL A 90 -2.23 9.18 4.21
CA VAL A 90 -1.88 8.57 2.92
C VAL A 90 -3.01 8.82 1.92
N ARG A 91 -2.65 9.13 0.66
CA ARG A 91 -3.61 9.32 -0.43
C ARG A 91 -3.11 8.65 -1.70
N VAL A 92 -4.03 7.96 -2.39
CA VAL A 92 -3.82 7.43 -3.74
C VAL A 92 -4.10 8.53 -4.76
N ILE A 93 -3.05 8.98 -5.44
CA ILE A 93 -3.12 10.04 -6.45
C ILE A 93 -3.67 9.49 -7.77
N ASN A 94 -3.14 8.34 -8.19
CA ASN A 94 -3.50 7.68 -9.44
C ASN A 94 -3.54 6.14 -9.26
N ALA A 95 -4.31 5.46 -10.11
CA ALA A 95 -4.42 4.02 -10.16
C ALA A 95 -4.67 3.59 -11.62
N ARG A 96 -4.15 2.43 -12.01
CA ARG A 96 -4.37 1.83 -13.33
C ARG A 96 -4.14 0.32 -13.26
N PHE A 97 -4.70 -0.41 -14.21
CA PHE A 97 -4.32 -1.80 -14.45
C PHE A 97 -2.91 -1.87 -15.02
N VAL A 98 -2.19 -2.92 -14.67
CA VAL A 98 -0.84 -3.25 -15.17
C VAL A 98 -0.82 -4.72 -15.57
N HIS A 99 0.21 -5.10 -16.33
CA HIS A 99 0.41 -6.49 -16.75
C HIS A 99 0.70 -7.40 -15.53
N ASP A 100 0.25 -8.66 -15.55
CA ASP A 100 0.45 -9.63 -14.46
C ASP A 100 1.93 -9.81 -14.06
N ALA A 101 2.85 -9.59 -15.01
CA ALA A 101 4.30 -9.68 -14.80
C ALA A 101 4.97 -8.35 -14.39
N PHE A 102 4.22 -7.28 -14.16
CA PHE A 102 4.77 -5.98 -13.83
C PHE A 102 5.24 -5.95 -12.36
N GLU A 103 6.56 -5.87 -12.16
CA GLU A 103 7.14 -5.69 -10.83
C GLU A 103 7.63 -4.25 -10.64
N PRO A 104 7.07 -3.49 -9.67
CA PRO A 104 7.33 -2.06 -9.55
C PRO A 104 8.77 -1.74 -9.16
N LYS A 105 9.48 -2.67 -8.50
CA LYS A 105 10.89 -2.48 -8.14
C LYS A 105 11.82 -2.60 -9.34
N LEU A 106 11.58 -3.58 -10.21
CA LEU A 106 12.38 -3.88 -11.38
C LEU A 106 12.04 -2.96 -12.57
N ALA A 107 10.76 -2.59 -12.72
CA ALA A 107 10.31 -1.72 -13.80
C ALA A 107 10.68 -0.24 -13.59
N ALA A 108 11.05 0.14 -12.37
CA ALA A 108 11.46 1.52 -12.07
C ALA A 108 12.86 1.81 -12.61
N THR A 109 12.96 2.65 -13.64
CA THR A 109 14.25 3.10 -14.20
C THR A 109 15.01 4.02 -13.25
N GLN A 110 14.31 4.85 -12.48
CA GLN A 110 14.92 5.82 -11.57
C GLN A 110 14.01 6.11 -10.36
N ARG A 111 14.62 6.60 -9.28
CA ARG A 111 13.96 7.08 -8.07
C ARG A 111 14.59 8.42 -7.68
N THR A 112 13.77 9.43 -7.43
CA THR A 112 14.24 10.78 -7.10
C THR A 112 13.88 11.12 -5.67
N TYR A 113 14.86 11.59 -4.91
CA TYR A 113 14.69 12.03 -3.53
C TYR A 113 14.89 13.54 -3.44
N LEU A 114 14.00 14.21 -2.71
CA LEU A 114 14.07 15.64 -2.46
C LEU A 114 14.33 15.87 -0.97
N TYR A 115 15.44 16.54 -0.67
CA TYR A 115 15.78 17.00 0.67
C TYR A 115 15.56 18.50 0.76
N ARG A 116 14.91 18.95 1.83
CA ARG A 116 14.74 20.37 2.13
C ARG A 116 15.46 20.66 3.43
N PHE A 117 16.49 21.48 3.37
CA PHE A 117 17.16 22.04 4.53
C PHE A 117 16.54 23.42 4.80
N LEU A 118 16.16 23.68 6.04
CA LEU A 118 15.64 24.96 6.52
C LEU A 118 16.73 25.70 7.29
#